data_AF-A0A3D2TNG2-F1
#
_entry.id   AF-A0A3D2TNG2-F1
#
_cell.length_a   1.000
_cell.length_b   1.000
_cell.length_c   1.000
_cell.angle_alpha   90.00
_cell.angle_beta   90.00
_cell.angle_gamma   90.00
#
_symmetry.space_group_name_H-M   'P 1'
#
loop_
_entity.id
_entity.type
_entity.pdbx_description
1 polymer ?
#
loop_
_entity_poly.entity_id
_entity_poly.type
_entity_poly.pdbx_seq_one_letter_code
_entity_poly.pdbx_strand_id
1 'polypeptide(L)'
;MEKFFDYIDSSLPDNPQDKNMYKYKRALLDEMESRAFELEKRGLTDENVVADLVIGEHPDLKEDYNRYLLDLNAKDRCRRFIISNIVGSIGYILAIVVLYLLFSKSTHLWSMTWAFLVDGILLWLVYLLSIGVRSFSKKKRVFHIVARICLFVAVMLLSVALLLLFIAVIKPPHSWLAVIGGVAAAFVADGLYAVFTKQSLAVINWLIYLPIIAAMVYIILCTCSVFPWTAGWVIIPAALVADMIIAAEAVRRNAKIKEEVIDSWNES
;
A
#
# COMPACT_ATOMS: atom_id res chain seq x y z
N MET A 1 35.93 -24.38 19.56
CA MET A 1 34.48 -24.46 19.92
C MET A 1 34.18 -23.96 21.32
N GLU A 2 34.88 -24.44 22.36
CA GLU A 2 34.67 -24.04 23.77
C GLU A 2 34.73 -22.50 23.98
N LYS A 3 35.66 -21.84 23.29
CA LYS A 3 35.85 -20.38 23.36
C LYS A 3 34.63 -19.55 22.91
N PHE A 4 33.88 -20.02 21.91
CA PHE A 4 32.67 -19.32 21.45
C PHE A 4 31.55 -19.47 22.46
N PHE A 5 31.40 -20.68 23.02
CA PHE A 5 30.43 -20.94 24.07
C PHE A 5 30.71 -20.08 25.31
N ASP A 6 31.96 -20.04 25.77
CA ASP A 6 32.38 -19.24 26.93
C ASP A 6 32.18 -17.74 26.69
N TYR A 7 32.49 -17.24 25.49
CA TYR A 7 32.27 -15.84 25.12
C TYR A 7 30.77 -15.48 25.12
N ILE A 8 29.93 -16.33 24.52
CA ILE A 8 28.48 -16.12 24.45
C ILE A 8 27.87 -16.17 25.85
N ASP A 9 28.26 -17.13 26.69
CA ASP A 9 27.66 -17.32 28.01
C ASP A 9 28.11 -16.24 29.02
N SER A 10 29.38 -15.81 28.94
CA SER A 10 29.88 -14.70 29.75
C SER A 10 29.25 -13.35 29.36
N SER A 11 29.00 -13.13 28.07
CA SER A 11 28.46 -11.86 27.56
C SER A 11 26.93 -11.78 27.64
N LEU A 12 26.24 -12.93 27.55
CA LEU A 12 24.80 -13.07 27.68
C LEU A 12 24.49 -14.15 28.74
N PRO A 13 24.55 -13.84 30.04
CA PRO A 13 24.23 -14.82 31.08
C PRO A 13 22.80 -15.33 30.96
N ASP A 14 22.59 -16.60 31.30
CA ASP A 14 21.29 -17.25 31.21
C ASP A 14 20.22 -16.53 32.05
N ASN A 15 19.09 -16.23 31.41
CA ASN A 15 17.90 -15.74 32.07
C ASN A 15 16.78 -16.78 31.97
N PRO A 16 16.37 -17.43 33.08
CA PRO A 16 15.33 -18.46 33.09
C PRO A 16 13.97 -17.99 32.55
N GLN A 17 13.71 -16.68 32.55
CA GLN A 17 12.46 -16.10 32.06
C GLN A 17 12.45 -15.89 30.55
N ASP A 18 13.61 -15.94 29.88
CA ASP A 18 13.73 -15.61 28.46
C ASP A 18 13.93 -16.86 27.59
N LYS A 19 12.81 -17.45 27.16
CA LYS A 19 12.79 -18.63 26.28
C LYS A 19 13.41 -18.37 24.90
N ASN A 20 13.53 -17.11 24.47
CA ASN A 20 14.08 -16.75 23.17
C ASN A 20 15.61 -16.62 23.21
N MET A 21 16.17 -16.36 24.40
CA MET A 21 17.61 -16.26 24.64
C MET A 21 18.34 -17.55 24.25
N TYR A 22 17.85 -18.71 24.71
CA TYR A 22 18.46 -20.00 24.39
C TYR A 22 18.46 -20.29 22.88
N LYS A 23 17.36 -19.95 22.19
CA LYS A 23 17.28 -20.12 20.73
C LYS A 23 18.26 -19.20 20.01
N TYR A 24 18.43 -17.97 20.50
CA TYR A 24 19.39 -17.02 19.94
C TYR A 24 20.82 -17.48 20.16
N LYS A 25 21.21 -17.84 21.39
CA LYS A 25 22.55 -18.36 21.71
C LYS A 25 22.92 -19.54 20.83
N ARG A 26 22.00 -20.48 20.63
CA ARG A 26 22.22 -21.64 19.77
C ARG A 26 22.42 -21.26 18.30
N ALA A 27 21.56 -20.39 17.76
CA ALA A 27 21.69 -19.94 16.37
C ALA A 27 22.98 -19.17 16.14
N LEU A 28 23.39 -18.35 17.12
CA LEU A 28 24.63 -17.59 17.08
C LEU A 28 25.87 -18.50 17.16
N LEU A 29 25.84 -19.54 18.00
CA LEU A 29 26.91 -20.53 18.08
C LEU A 29 27.09 -21.25 16.73
N ASP A 30 25.99 -21.72 16.13
CA ASP A 30 26.00 -22.36 14.81
C ASP A 30 26.56 -21.40 13.72
N GLU A 31 26.23 -20.10 13.80
CA GLU A 31 26.74 -19.06 12.90
C GLU A 31 28.25 -18.82 13.07
N MET A 32 28.72 -18.68 14.32
CA MET A 32 30.14 -18.49 14.64
C MET A 32 30.97 -19.71 14.23
N GLU A 33 30.47 -20.93 14.44
CA GLU A 33 31.13 -22.16 14.00
C GLU A 33 31.19 -22.25 12.47
N SER A 34 30.11 -21.89 11.77
CA SER A 34 30.09 -21.85 10.30
C SER A 34 31.09 -20.83 9.75
N ARG A 35 31.19 -19.64 10.37
CA ARG A 35 32.16 -18.61 9.98
C ARG A 35 33.60 -19.03 10.25
N ALA A 36 33.86 -19.67 11.39
CA ALA A 36 35.17 -20.23 11.70
C ALA A 36 35.60 -21.28 10.66
N PHE A 37 34.70 -22.18 10.29
CA PHE A 37 34.95 -23.20 9.25
C PHE A 37 35.22 -22.58 7.87
N GLU A 38 34.52 -21.50 7.50
CA GLU A 38 34.80 -20.76 6.28
C GLU A 38 36.19 -20.11 6.27
N LEU A 39 36.63 -19.57 7.40
CA LEU A 39 37.94 -18.92 7.55
C LEU A 39 39.08 -19.96 7.52
N GLU A 40 38.88 -21.11 8.16
CA GLU A 40 39.81 -22.23 8.11
C GLU A 40 40.00 -22.74 6.68
N LYS A 41 38.89 -22.90 5.95
CA LYS A 41 38.92 -23.30 4.52
C LYS A 41 39.62 -22.27 3.62
N ARG A 42 39.66 -20.99 4.01
CA ARG A 42 40.38 -19.92 3.31
C ARG A 42 41.88 -19.90 3.61
N GLY A 43 42.37 -20.81 4.47
CA GLY A 43 43.79 -21.01 4.75
C GLY A 43 44.28 -20.37 6.04
N LEU A 44 43.39 -19.90 6.92
CA LEU A 44 43.77 -19.52 8.29
C LEU A 44 43.90 -20.78 9.15
N THR A 45 45.12 -21.12 9.57
CA THR A 45 45.44 -22.32 10.35
C THR A 45 45.52 -22.09 11.86
N ASP A 46 45.61 -20.84 12.33
CA ASP A 46 45.67 -20.52 13.76
C ASP A 46 44.26 -20.37 14.35
N GLU A 47 43.86 -21.35 15.17
CA GLU A 47 42.56 -21.41 15.84
C GLU A 47 42.30 -20.18 16.73
N ASN A 48 43.34 -19.61 17.35
CA ASN A 48 43.18 -18.44 18.22
C ASN A 48 42.85 -17.19 17.43
N VAL A 49 43.51 -17.01 16.29
CA VAL A 49 43.28 -15.88 15.39
C VAL A 49 41.90 -15.98 14.75
N VAL A 50 41.48 -17.18 14.34
CA VAL A 50 40.13 -17.42 13.82
C VAL A 50 39.08 -17.12 14.88
N ALA A 51 39.27 -17.56 16.11
CA ALA A 51 38.34 -17.30 17.20
C ALA A 51 38.22 -15.79 17.51
N ASP A 52 39.35 -15.08 17.63
CA ASP A 52 39.34 -13.63 17.90
C ASP A 52 38.71 -12.83 16.76
N LEU A 53 38.91 -13.23 15.50
CA LEU A 53 38.28 -12.61 14.35
C LEU A 53 36.76 -12.77 14.37
N VAL A 54 36.26 -13.98 14.61
CA VAL A 54 34.82 -14.28 14.67
C VAL A 54 34.17 -13.61 15.89
N ILE A 55 34.85 -13.59 17.03
CA ILE A 55 34.40 -12.86 18.23
C ILE A 55 34.34 -11.35 17.94
N GLY A 56 35.33 -10.82 17.22
CA GLY A 56 35.40 -9.42 16.79
C GLY A 56 34.29 -9.00 15.82
N GLU A 57 33.68 -9.93 15.08
CA GLU A 57 32.49 -9.66 14.25
C GLU A 57 31.24 -9.35 15.11
N HIS A 58 31.23 -9.75 16.39
CA HIS A 58 30.12 -9.56 17.32
C HIS A 58 30.56 -8.83 18.62
N PRO A 59 30.89 -7.52 18.54
CA PRO A 59 31.43 -6.78 19.67
C PRO A 59 30.38 -6.44 20.75
N ASP A 60 29.09 -6.35 20.41
CA ASP A 60 28.00 -6.12 21.36
C ASP A 60 26.85 -7.10 21.16
N LEU A 61 26.99 -8.26 21.81
CA LEU A 61 26.02 -9.34 21.82
C LEU A 61 24.67 -8.94 22.42
N LYS A 62 24.64 -7.97 23.35
CA LYS A 62 23.42 -7.53 24.00
C LYS A 62 22.60 -6.66 23.05
N GLU A 63 23.26 -5.79 22.29
CA GLU A 63 22.60 -5.01 21.25
C GLU A 63 22.07 -5.90 20.12
N ASP A 64 22.87 -6.88 19.67
CA ASP A 64 22.44 -7.83 18.64
C ASP A 64 21.26 -8.70 19.10
N TYR A 65 21.24 -9.12 20.37
CA TYR A 65 20.09 -9.80 20.95
C TYR A 65 18.82 -8.93 20.97
N ASN A 66 18.96 -7.65 21.31
CA ASN A 66 17.83 -6.71 21.27
C ASN A 66 17.29 -6.53 19.85
N ARG A 67 18.16 -6.45 18.84
CA ARG A 67 17.74 -6.41 17.43
C ARG A 67 17.01 -7.69 17.03
N TYR A 68 17.49 -8.85 17.46
CA TYR A 68 16.83 -10.13 17.24
C TYR A 68 15.43 -10.17 17.86
N LEU A 69 15.27 -9.68 19.10
CA LEU A 69 13.96 -9.57 19.74
C LEU A 69 13.03 -8.59 19.01
N LEU A 70 13.54 -7.47 18.52
CA LEU A 70 12.75 -6.52 17.72
C LEU A 70 12.26 -7.14 16.42
N ASP A 71 13.11 -7.92 15.72
CA ASP A 71 12.73 -8.62 14.49
C ASP A 71 11.72 -9.75 14.75
N LEU A 72 11.90 -10.55 15.81
CA LEU A 72 10.92 -11.55 16.23
C LEU A 72 9.56 -10.91 16.54
N ASN A 73 9.56 -9.84 17.33
CA ASN A 73 8.34 -9.11 17.67
C ASN A 73 7.67 -8.50 16.42
N ALA A 74 8.45 -8.03 15.45
CA ALA A 74 7.94 -7.52 14.18
C ALA A 74 7.31 -8.64 13.34
N LYS A 75 7.97 -9.80 13.23
CA LYS A 75 7.46 -11.00 12.55
C LYS A 75 6.18 -11.52 13.20
N ASP A 76 6.14 -11.64 14.52
CA ASP A 76 4.95 -12.10 15.24
C ASP A 76 3.79 -11.10 15.17
N ARG A 77 4.08 -9.80 15.16
CA ARG A 77 3.05 -8.77 14.94
C ARG A 77 2.48 -8.87 13.52
N CYS A 78 3.33 -9.06 12.51
CA CYS A 78 2.91 -9.26 11.13
C CYS A 78 2.05 -10.52 10.99
N ARG A 79 2.49 -11.65 11.56
CA ARG A 79 1.75 -12.90 11.58
C ARG A 79 0.38 -12.75 12.25
N ARG A 80 0.32 -12.13 13.43
CA ARG A 80 -0.94 -11.85 14.14
C ARG A 80 -1.88 -10.97 13.33
N PHE A 81 -1.35 -9.93 12.66
CA PHE A 81 -2.14 -9.08 11.78
C PHE A 81 -2.74 -9.86 10.60
N ILE A 82 -1.96 -10.73 9.96
CA ILE A 82 -2.43 -11.60 8.87
C ILE A 82 -3.52 -12.56 9.37
N ILE A 83 -3.28 -13.25 10.49
CA ILE A 83 -4.25 -14.18 11.08
C ILE A 83 -5.54 -13.46 11.45
N SER A 84 -5.44 -12.28 12.08
CA SER A 84 -6.61 -11.46 12.45
C SER A 84 -7.42 -11.05 11.22
N ASN A 85 -6.77 -10.71 10.11
CA ASN A 85 -7.47 -10.37 8.88
C ASN A 85 -8.14 -11.60 8.24
N ILE A 86 -7.51 -12.78 8.28
CA ILE A 86 -8.10 -14.02 7.76
C ILE A 86 -9.34 -14.40 8.57
N VAL A 87 -9.20 -14.48 9.89
CA VAL A 87 -10.30 -14.82 10.81
C VAL A 87 -11.41 -13.76 10.71
N GLY A 88 -11.05 -12.48 10.64
CA GLY A 88 -11.98 -11.38 10.43
C GLY A 88 -12.73 -11.47 9.10
N SER A 89 -12.05 -11.87 8.01
CA SER A 89 -12.69 -12.09 6.70
C SER A 89 -13.77 -13.15 6.77
N ILE A 90 -13.46 -14.29 7.40
CA ILE A 90 -14.38 -15.41 7.55
C ILE A 90 -15.59 -14.96 8.39
N GLY A 91 -15.35 -14.30 9.52
CA GLY A 91 -16.41 -13.78 10.38
C GLY A 91 -17.30 -12.75 9.68
N TYR A 92 -16.71 -11.84 8.90
CA TYR A 92 -17.44 -10.83 8.14
C TYR A 92 -18.34 -11.44 7.06
N ILE A 93 -17.81 -12.40 6.28
CA ILE A 93 -18.59 -13.10 5.26
C ILE A 93 -19.76 -13.85 5.91
N LEU A 94 -19.51 -14.56 7.01
CA LEU A 94 -20.55 -15.28 7.73
C LEU A 94 -21.63 -14.32 8.28
N ALA A 95 -21.22 -13.17 8.82
CA ALA A 95 -22.14 -12.13 9.29
C ALA A 95 -23.03 -11.58 8.16
N ILE A 96 -22.47 -11.30 6.97
CA ILE A 96 -23.25 -10.88 5.80
C ILE A 96 -24.25 -11.95 5.40
N VAL A 97 -23.83 -13.22 5.36
CA VAL A 97 -24.74 -14.32 4.98
C VAL A 97 -25.89 -14.43 5.97
N VAL A 98 -25.61 -14.31 7.27
CA VAL A 98 -26.65 -14.31 8.32
C VAL A 98 -27.58 -13.11 8.14
N LEU A 99 -27.04 -11.90 7.95
CA LEU A 99 -27.83 -10.70 7.69
C LEU A 99 -28.71 -10.85 6.45
N TYR A 100 -28.16 -11.39 5.37
CA TYR A 100 -28.89 -11.69 4.14
C TYR A 100 -30.06 -12.64 4.41
N LEU A 101 -29.84 -13.75 5.12
CA LEU A 101 -30.89 -14.72 5.43
C LEU A 101 -31.98 -14.12 6.33
N LEU A 102 -31.60 -13.33 7.34
CA LEU A 102 -32.54 -12.65 8.22
C LEU A 102 -33.40 -11.63 7.46
N PHE A 103 -32.77 -10.81 6.62
CA PHE A 103 -33.46 -9.78 5.85
C PHE A 103 -34.37 -10.40 4.78
N SER A 104 -33.89 -11.44 4.09
CA SER A 104 -34.64 -12.19 3.09
C SER A 104 -35.87 -12.86 3.67
N LYS A 105 -35.75 -13.47 4.86
CA LYS A 105 -36.89 -14.06 5.57
C LYS A 105 -37.91 -12.99 6.00
N SER A 106 -37.45 -11.83 6.45
CA SER A 106 -38.33 -10.77 6.94
C SER A 106 -39.10 -10.04 5.84
N THR A 107 -38.51 -9.89 4.65
CA THR A 107 -39.11 -9.08 3.57
C THR A 107 -39.71 -9.90 2.43
N HIS A 108 -39.43 -11.21 2.35
CA HIS A 108 -39.83 -12.08 1.23
C HIS A 108 -39.36 -11.61 -0.17
N LEU A 109 -38.54 -10.56 -0.26
CA LEU A 109 -38.04 -9.93 -1.49
C LEU A 109 -36.69 -10.52 -1.91
N TRP A 110 -36.67 -11.83 -2.21
CA TRP A 110 -35.48 -12.56 -2.67
C TRP A 110 -34.81 -11.94 -3.90
N SER A 111 -35.57 -11.25 -4.75
CA SER A 111 -35.07 -10.61 -5.97
C SER A 111 -34.24 -9.36 -5.74
N MET A 112 -34.25 -8.77 -4.54
CA MET A 112 -33.47 -7.58 -4.20
C MET A 112 -32.40 -7.85 -3.15
N THR A 113 -32.59 -8.86 -2.30
CA THR A 113 -31.66 -9.15 -1.19
C THR A 113 -30.30 -9.68 -1.64
N TRP A 114 -30.21 -10.28 -2.84
CA TRP A 114 -28.91 -10.72 -3.40
C TRP A 114 -27.94 -9.56 -3.61
N ALA A 115 -28.45 -8.36 -3.94
CA ALA A 115 -27.62 -7.19 -4.16
C ALA A 115 -26.87 -6.78 -2.88
N PHE A 116 -27.50 -6.90 -1.70
CA PHE A 116 -26.84 -6.65 -0.42
C PHE A 116 -25.69 -7.63 -0.14
N LEU A 117 -25.84 -8.89 -0.53
CA LEU A 117 -24.77 -9.88 -0.37
C LEU A 117 -23.59 -9.56 -1.27
N VAL A 118 -23.85 -9.26 -2.55
CA VAL A 118 -22.80 -8.90 -3.51
C VAL A 118 -22.13 -7.58 -3.11
N ASP A 119 -22.91 -6.57 -2.71
CA ASP A 119 -22.41 -5.27 -2.27
C ASP A 119 -21.53 -5.40 -1.01
N GLY A 120 -21.97 -6.21 -0.04
CA GLY A 120 -21.19 -6.50 1.16
C GLY A 120 -19.84 -7.18 0.86
N ILE A 121 -19.78 -8.07 -0.13
CA ILE A 121 -18.52 -8.70 -0.59
C ILE A 121 -17.64 -7.67 -1.32
N LEU A 122 -18.22 -6.82 -2.17
CA LEU A 122 -17.48 -5.77 -2.86
C LEU A 122 -16.83 -4.80 -1.88
N LEU A 123 -17.56 -4.36 -0.85
CA LEU A 123 -17.03 -3.51 0.23
C LEU A 123 -15.90 -4.20 1.01
N TRP A 124 -16.00 -5.51 1.22
CA TRP A 124 -14.91 -6.29 1.82
C TRP A 124 -13.64 -6.28 0.96
N LEU A 125 -13.79 -6.48 -0.35
CA LEU A 125 -12.65 -6.42 -1.28
C LEU A 125 -12.03 -5.01 -1.30
N VAL A 126 -12.85 -3.95 -1.27
CA VAL A 126 -12.37 -2.56 -1.15
C VAL A 126 -11.56 -2.36 0.14
N TYR A 127 -12.02 -2.92 1.27
CA TYR A 127 -11.28 -2.89 2.53
C TYR A 127 -9.92 -3.60 2.43
N LEU A 128 -9.86 -4.80 1.87
CA LEU A 128 -8.60 -5.54 1.67
C LEU A 128 -7.63 -4.79 0.75
N LEU A 129 -8.13 -4.22 -0.34
CA LEU A 129 -7.33 -3.40 -1.24
C LEU A 129 -6.79 -2.15 -0.53
N SER A 130 -7.58 -1.52 0.33
CA SER A 130 -7.17 -0.34 1.10
C SER A 130 -6.04 -0.66 2.10
N ILE A 131 -6.07 -1.83 2.73
CA ILE A 131 -4.94 -2.34 3.54
C ILE A 131 -3.69 -2.50 2.65
N GLY A 132 -3.86 -3.09 1.47
CA GLY A 132 -2.81 -3.23 0.47
C GLY A 132 -2.17 -1.88 0.12
N VAL A 133 -2.98 -0.90 -0.26
CA VAL A 133 -2.52 0.48 -0.56
C VAL A 133 -1.69 1.03 0.58
N ARG A 134 -2.18 0.98 1.83
CA ARG A 134 -1.45 1.50 3.00
C ARG A 134 -0.12 0.78 3.25
N SER A 135 -0.08 -0.54 3.06
CA SER A 135 1.13 -1.35 3.26
C SER A 135 2.18 -1.06 2.16
N PHE A 136 1.75 -1.02 0.90
CA PHE A 136 2.64 -0.75 -0.23
C PHE A 136 3.11 0.71 -0.30
N SER A 137 2.28 1.66 0.14
CA SER A 137 2.64 3.08 0.21
C SER A 137 3.80 3.36 1.18
N LYS A 138 3.99 2.53 2.20
CA LYS A 138 5.07 2.66 3.19
C LYS A 138 6.39 2.02 2.73
N LYS A 139 6.40 1.29 1.61
CA LYS A 139 7.57 0.58 1.10
C LYS A 139 8.33 1.42 0.07
N LYS A 140 9.40 0.84 -0.49
CA LYS A 140 10.23 1.46 -1.54
C LYS A 140 9.39 1.96 -2.72
N ARG A 141 9.91 2.96 -3.44
CA ARG A 141 9.22 3.70 -4.51
C ARG A 141 8.59 2.82 -5.60
N VAL A 142 9.17 1.65 -5.88
CA VAL A 142 8.66 0.65 -6.85
C VAL A 142 7.26 0.13 -6.47
N PHE A 143 6.96 0.02 -5.17
CA PHE A 143 5.66 -0.46 -4.71
C PHE A 143 4.53 0.59 -4.83
N HIS A 144 4.85 1.86 -5.13
CA HIS A 144 3.80 2.85 -5.37
C HIS A 144 2.98 2.54 -6.63
N ILE A 145 3.55 1.87 -7.64
CA ILE A 145 2.81 1.48 -8.84
C ILE A 145 1.71 0.47 -8.46
N VAL A 146 2.06 -0.52 -7.64
CA VAL A 146 1.09 -1.51 -7.13
C VAL A 146 0.02 -0.84 -6.28
N ALA A 147 0.42 0.09 -5.40
CA ALA A 147 -0.54 0.85 -4.59
C ALA A 147 -1.51 1.68 -5.45
N ARG A 148 -1.04 2.29 -6.55
CA ARG A 148 -1.89 3.03 -7.50
C ARG A 148 -2.91 2.12 -8.19
N ILE A 149 -2.47 0.96 -8.67
CA ILE A 149 -3.36 -0.03 -9.28
C ILE A 149 -4.40 -0.51 -8.25
N CYS A 150 -3.99 -0.84 -7.03
CA CYS A 150 -4.91 -1.26 -5.97
C CYS A 150 -5.93 -0.15 -5.62
N LEU A 151 -5.50 1.10 -5.57
CA LEU A 151 -6.37 2.25 -5.31
C LEU A 151 -7.38 2.45 -6.46
N PHE A 152 -6.92 2.37 -7.71
CA PHE A 152 -7.79 2.45 -8.87
C PHE A 152 -8.86 1.36 -8.87
N VAL A 153 -8.45 0.10 -8.62
CA VAL A 153 -9.38 -1.03 -8.52
C VAL A 153 -10.35 -0.85 -7.36
N ALA A 154 -9.90 -0.34 -6.21
CA ALA A 154 -10.77 -0.09 -5.06
C ALA A 154 -11.86 0.95 -5.37
N VAL A 155 -11.51 2.06 -6.02
CA VAL A 155 -12.48 3.10 -6.42
C VAL A 155 -13.47 2.55 -7.46
N MET A 156 -12.99 1.74 -8.41
CA MET A 156 -13.87 1.10 -9.39
C MET A 156 -14.84 0.11 -8.74
N LEU A 157 -14.38 -0.74 -7.81
CA LEU A 157 -15.26 -1.65 -7.08
C LEU A 157 -16.30 -0.90 -6.24
N LEU A 158 -15.91 0.23 -5.63
CA LEU A 158 -16.85 1.09 -4.92
C LEU A 158 -17.90 1.69 -5.85
N SER A 159 -17.53 2.07 -7.07
CA SER A 159 -18.50 2.57 -8.06
C SER A 159 -19.50 1.51 -8.51
N VAL A 160 -19.05 0.25 -8.63
CA VAL A 160 -19.92 -0.89 -8.96
C VAL A 160 -20.85 -1.22 -7.78
N ALA A 161 -20.35 -1.15 -6.55
CA ALA A 161 -21.15 -1.25 -5.34
C ALA A 161 -22.29 -0.20 -5.32
N LEU A 162 -21.96 1.07 -5.56
CA LEU A 162 -22.95 2.14 -5.67
C LEU A 162 -23.96 1.92 -6.80
N LEU A 163 -23.52 1.42 -7.97
CA LEU A 163 -24.42 1.06 -9.06
C LEU A 163 -25.42 -0.02 -8.62
N LEU A 164 -24.94 -1.10 -8.00
CA LEU A 164 -25.80 -2.21 -7.55
C LEU A 164 -26.79 -1.74 -6.50
N LEU A 165 -26.36 -0.88 -5.56
CA LEU A 165 -27.24 -0.25 -4.59
C LEU A 165 -28.33 0.59 -5.27
N PHE A 166 -27.98 1.42 -6.27
CA PHE A 166 -28.96 2.21 -7.00
C PHE A 166 -29.95 1.37 -7.79
N ILE A 167 -29.50 0.27 -8.41
CA ILE A 167 -30.39 -0.68 -9.11
C ILE A 167 -31.31 -1.40 -8.12
N ALA A 168 -30.81 -1.77 -6.94
CA ALA A 168 -31.59 -2.51 -5.95
C ALA A 168 -32.64 -1.63 -5.25
N VAL A 169 -32.31 -0.38 -4.92
CA VAL A 169 -33.14 0.48 -4.06
C VAL A 169 -34.01 1.47 -4.85
N ILE A 170 -33.42 2.19 -5.82
CA ILE A 170 -34.04 3.38 -6.43
C ILE A 170 -34.50 3.12 -7.87
N LYS A 171 -33.83 2.19 -8.59
CA LYS A 171 -34.02 1.91 -10.02
C LYS A 171 -34.08 3.18 -10.89
N PRO A 172 -33.16 4.15 -10.72
CA PRO A 172 -33.21 5.36 -11.52
C PRO A 172 -32.84 5.05 -12.99
N PRO A 173 -33.43 5.77 -13.96
CA PRO A 173 -33.20 5.55 -15.40
C PRO A 173 -31.73 5.74 -15.83
N HIS A 174 -30.91 6.35 -14.98
CA HIS A 174 -29.50 6.66 -15.25
C HIS A 174 -28.53 6.09 -14.21
N SER A 175 -28.86 4.96 -13.58
CA SER A 175 -27.99 4.30 -12.58
C SER A 175 -26.57 4.02 -13.09
N TRP A 176 -26.40 3.75 -14.39
CA TRP A 176 -25.11 3.54 -15.06
C TRP A 176 -24.15 4.74 -14.98
N LEU A 177 -24.64 5.95 -14.70
CA LEU A 177 -23.80 7.13 -14.46
C LEU A 177 -22.87 6.94 -13.25
N ALA A 178 -23.22 6.08 -12.30
CA ALA A 178 -22.36 5.75 -11.17
C ALA A 178 -21.02 5.14 -11.61
N VAL A 179 -21.00 4.35 -12.70
CA VAL A 179 -19.78 3.75 -13.25
C VAL A 179 -18.92 4.80 -13.93
N ILE A 180 -19.53 5.71 -14.70
CA ILE A 180 -18.82 6.80 -15.38
C ILE A 180 -18.22 7.78 -14.36
N GLY A 181 -19.00 8.13 -13.33
CA GLY A 181 -18.51 8.89 -12.19
C GLY A 181 -17.40 8.16 -11.44
N GLY A 182 -17.51 6.84 -11.31
CA GLY A 182 -16.47 5.98 -10.75
C GLY A 182 -15.14 6.05 -11.49
N VAL A 183 -15.17 6.00 -12.83
CA VAL A 183 -13.98 6.15 -13.67
C VAL A 183 -13.35 7.53 -13.45
N ALA A 184 -14.13 8.60 -13.46
CA ALA A 184 -13.64 9.95 -13.18
C ALA A 184 -13.00 10.05 -11.78
N ALA A 185 -13.68 9.50 -10.76
CA ALA A 185 -13.19 9.46 -9.39
C ALA A 185 -11.89 8.64 -9.26
N ALA A 186 -11.73 7.56 -10.03
CA ALA A 186 -10.53 6.74 -10.01
C ALA A 186 -9.30 7.51 -10.53
N PHE A 187 -9.46 8.28 -11.61
CA PHE A 187 -8.39 9.17 -12.11
C PHE A 187 -8.07 10.31 -11.14
N VAL A 188 -9.07 10.91 -10.50
CA VAL A 188 -8.86 11.92 -9.45
C VAL A 188 -8.10 11.34 -8.27
N ALA A 189 -8.53 10.17 -7.77
CA ALA A 189 -7.91 9.52 -6.62
C ALA A 189 -6.46 9.10 -6.91
N ASP A 190 -6.18 8.61 -8.11
CA ASP A 190 -4.82 8.27 -8.56
C ASP A 190 -3.94 9.53 -8.72
N GLY A 191 -4.49 10.62 -9.27
CA GLY A 191 -3.82 11.92 -9.35
C GLY A 191 -3.49 12.52 -7.98
N LEU A 192 -4.43 12.46 -7.03
CA LEU A 192 -4.22 12.86 -5.64
C LEU A 192 -3.13 12.02 -4.97
N TYR A 193 -3.15 10.69 -5.18
CA TYR A 193 -2.13 9.80 -4.64
C TYR A 193 -0.72 10.15 -5.17
N ALA A 194 -0.58 10.47 -6.46
CA ALA A 194 0.70 10.90 -7.04
C ALA A 194 1.22 12.22 -6.43
N VAL A 195 0.32 13.16 -6.10
CA VAL A 195 0.66 14.43 -5.43
C VAL A 195 1.08 14.18 -3.98
N PHE A 196 0.30 13.40 -3.21
CA PHE A 196 0.62 13.10 -1.81
C PHE A 196 1.93 12.32 -1.65
N THR A 197 2.27 11.47 -2.62
CA THR A 197 3.54 10.72 -2.64
C THR A 197 4.70 11.50 -3.26
N LYS A 198 4.52 12.81 -3.56
CA LYS A 198 5.53 13.72 -4.13
C LYS A 198 6.26 13.13 -5.35
N GLN A 199 5.52 12.49 -6.25
CA GLN A 199 6.13 11.92 -7.45
C GLN A 199 6.55 13.02 -8.43
N SER A 200 7.78 12.93 -8.93
CA SER A 200 8.37 13.90 -9.87
C SER A 200 7.59 14.09 -11.18
N LEU A 201 6.73 13.13 -11.55
CA LEU A 201 5.91 13.17 -12.77
C LEU A 201 4.42 13.44 -12.49
N ALA A 202 4.06 13.92 -11.29
CA ALA A 202 2.65 14.16 -10.93
C ALA A 202 1.97 15.16 -11.87
N VAL A 203 2.69 16.20 -12.33
CA VAL A 203 2.15 17.22 -13.26
C VAL A 203 1.78 16.60 -14.61
N ILE A 204 2.59 15.68 -15.14
CA ILE A 204 2.32 15.01 -16.42
C ILE A 204 1.08 14.11 -16.31
N ASN A 205 0.90 13.42 -15.19
CA ASN A 205 -0.28 12.59 -14.97
C ASN A 205 -1.56 13.45 -14.97
N TRP A 206 -1.55 14.61 -14.31
CA TRP A 206 -2.70 15.52 -14.29
C TRP A 206 -3.07 16.03 -15.68
N LEU A 207 -2.08 16.32 -16.53
CA LEU A 207 -2.28 16.75 -17.92
C LEU A 207 -3.03 15.71 -18.76
N ILE A 208 -2.92 14.43 -18.43
CA ILE A 208 -3.63 13.33 -19.11
C ILE A 208 -5.00 13.09 -18.46
N TYR A 209 -5.11 13.26 -17.15
CA TYR A 209 -6.34 12.95 -16.41
C TYR A 209 -7.42 14.01 -16.58
N LEU A 210 -7.05 15.28 -16.68
CA LEU A 210 -8.00 16.40 -16.73
C LEU A 210 -8.95 16.32 -17.95
N PRO A 211 -8.49 16.02 -19.18
CA PRO A 211 -9.37 15.87 -20.34
C PRO A 211 -10.29 14.66 -20.22
N ILE A 212 -9.79 13.55 -19.65
CA ILE A 212 -10.56 12.33 -19.44
C ILE A 212 -11.68 12.58 -18.41
N ILE A 213 -11.35 13.21 -17.29
CA ILE A 213 -12.33 13.58 -16.25
C ILE A 213 -13.36 14.55 -16.83
N ALA A 214 -12.94 15.56 -17.58
CA ALA A 214 -13.83 16.53 -18.21
C ALA A 214 -14.82 15.87 -19.18
N ALA A 215 -14.38 14.89 -19.98
CA ALA A 215 -15.25 14.13 -20.86
C ALA A 215 -16.29 13.31 -20.08
N MET A 216 -15.89 12.66 -18.98
CA MET A 216 -16.82 11.90 -18.13
C MET A 216 -17.83 12.82 -17.43
N VAL A 217 -17.38 13.97 -16.92
CA VAL A 217 -18.24 15.00 -16.29
C VAL A 217 -19.23 15.58 -17.31
N TYR A 218 -18.78 15.85 -18.54
CA TYR A 218 -19.66 16.30 -19.63
C TYR A 218 -20.80 15.31 -19.89
N ILE A 219 -20.51 14.01 -20.00
CA ILE A 219 -21.53 12.97 -20.21
C ILE A 219 -22.54 12.97 -19.07
N ILE A 220 -22.08 13.03 -17.81
CA ILE A 220 -22.94 13.05 -16.63
C ILE A 220 -23.86 14.27 -16.64
N LEU A 221 -23.31 15.47 -16.86
CA LEU A 221 -24.07 16.73 -16.81
C LEU A 221 -25.12 16.82 -17.93
N CYS A 222 -24.79 16.33 -19.13
CA CYS A 222 -25.71 16.32 -20.26
C CYS A 222 -26.80 15.26 -20.12
N THR A 223 -26.49 14.08 -19.59
CA THR A 223 -27.49 13.05 -19.28
C THR A 223 -28.45 13.50 -18.17
N CYS A 224 -27.95 14.22 -17.15
CA CYS A 224 -28.77 14.78 -16.09
C CYS A 224 -29.57 16.03 -16.52
N SER A 225 -29.55 16.41 -17.81
CA SER A 225 -30.22 17.60 -18.36
C SER A 225 -29.85 18.93 -17.67
N VAL A 226 -28.69 18.99 -17.01
CA VAL A 226 -28.14 20.23 -16.43
C VAL A 226 -27.63 21.14 -17.55
N PHE A 227 -27.03 20.54 -18.58
CA PHE A 227 -26.59 21.24 -19.80
C PHE A 227 -27.16 20.60 -21.07
N PRO A 228 -27.46 21.40 -22.11
CA PRO A 228 -27.74 20.86 -23.44
C PRO A 228 -26.49 20.19 -24.03
N TRP A 229 -26.67 19.06 -24.71
CA TRP A 229 -25.60 18.36 -25.45
C TRP A 229 -24.89 19.27 -26.48
N THR A 230 -25.62 20.24 -27.04
CA THR A 230 -25.11 21.19 -28.03
C THR A 230 -24.20 22.27 -27.45
N ALA A 231 -24.29 22.53 -26.14
CA ALA A 231 -23.50 23.56 -25.45
C ALA A 231 -22.47 22.97 -24.48
N GLY A 232 -22.75 21.80 -23.90
CA GLY A 232 -21.90 21.18 -22.89
C GLY A 232 -20.53 20.73 -23.41
N TRP A 233 -20.36 20.54 -24.73
CA TRP A 233 -19.08 20.11 -25.31
C TRP A 233 -17.95 21.10 -25.01
N VAL A 234 -18.26 22.36 -24.68
CA VAL A 234 -17.30 23.42 -24.29
C VAL A 234 -16.50 23.05 -23.04
N ILE A 235 -16.99 22.14 -22.20
CA ILE A 235 -16.25 21.64 -21.02
C ILE A 235 -14.93 20.96 -21.41
N ILE A 236 -14.91 20.25 -22.56
CA ILE A 236 -13.73 19.52 -23.04
C ILE A 236 -12.59 20.46 -23.49
N PRO A 237 -12.80 21.44 -24.40
CA PRO A 237 -11.76 22.40 -24.75
C PRO A 237 -11.39 23.30 -23.57
N ALA A 238 -12.32 23.65 -22.67
CA ALA A 238 -11.99 24.40 -21.46
C ALA A 238 -10.99 23.63 -20.56
N ALA A 239 -11.17 22.31 -20.42
CA ALA A 239 -10.22 21.44 -19.73
C ALA A 239 -8.84 21.44 -20.40
N LEU A 240 -8.77 21.35 -21.72
CA LEU A 240 -7.49 21.43 -22.45
C LEU A 240 -6.79 22.77 -22.29
N VAL A 241 -7.55 23.88 -22.22
CA VAL A 241 -6.99 25.20 -21.92
C VAL A 241 -6.43 25.25 -20.50
N ALA A 242 -7.15 24.70 -19.52
CA ALA A 242 -6.64 24.60 -18.14
C ALA A 242 -5.34 23.78 -18.07
N ASP A 243 -5.25 22.68 -18.82
CA ASP A 243 -4.04 21.87 -18.95
C ASP A 243 -2.86 22.65 -19.54
N MET A 244 -3.09 23.43 -20.60
CA MET A 244 -2.06 24.30 -21.17
C MET A 244 -1.54 25.34 -20.16
N ILE A 245 -2.43 25.90 -19.33
CA ILE A 245 -2.06 26.84 -18.27
C ILE A 245 -1.22 26.14 -17.20
N ILE A 246 -1.63 24.95 -16.75
CA ILE A 246 -0.89 24.17 -15.75
C ILE A 246 0.50 23.79 -16.27
N ALA A 247 0.60 23.36 -17.54
CA ALA A 247 1.87 23.04 -18.17
C ALA A 247 2.78 24.27 -18.28
N ALA A 248 2.25 25.42 -18.70
CA ALA A 248 3.01 26.66 -18.80
C ALA A 248 3.54 27.12 -17.44
N GLU A 249 2.73 27.03 -16.38
CA GLU A 249 3.13 27.37 -15.02
C GLU A 249 4.23 26.43 -14.48
N ALA A 250 4.12 25.13 -14.76
CA ALA A 250 5.14 24.15 -14.39
C ALA A 250 6.49 24.40 -15.10
N VAL A 251 6.46 24.75 -16.39
CA VAL A 251 7.66 25.11 -17.16
C VAL A 251 8.29 26.38 -16.61
N ARG A 252 7.49 27.42 -16.32
CA ARG A 252 7.99 28.67 -15.71
C ARG A 252 8.66 28.44 -14.36
N ARG A 253 8.08 27.60 -13.50
CA ARG A 253 8.67 27.24 -12.21
C ARG A 253 10.01 26.52 -12.38
N ASN A 254 10.09 25.56 -13.31
CA ASN A 254 11.34 24.85 -13.58
C ASN A 254 12.41 25.76 -14.20
N ALA A 255 12.03 26.70 -15.06
CA ALA A 255 12.95 27.69 -15.62
C ALA A 255 13.53 28.59 -14.52
N LYS A 256 12.69 29.09 -13.61
CA LYS A 256 13.12 29.92 -12.48
C LYS A 256 14.08 29.19 -11.53
N ILE A 257 13.79 27.92 -11.21
CA ILE A 257 14.69 27.09 -10.39
C ILE A 257 16.04 26.91 -11.08
N LYS A 258 16.05 26.74 -12.41
CA LYS A 258 17.29 26.60 -13.18
C LYS A 258 18.12 27.89 -13.13
N GLU A 259 17.49 29.06 -13.25
CA GLU A 259 18.14 30.36 -13.10
C GLU A 259 18.73 30.54 -11.69
N GLU A 260 17.95 30.29 -10.64
CA GLU A 260 18.42 30.37 -9.24
C GLU A 260 19.62 29.45 -8.95
N VAL A 261 19.64 28.24 -9.53
CA VAL A 261 20.78 27.32 -9.40
C VAL A 261 22.00 27.88 -10.13
N ILE A 262 21.86 28.39 -11.36
CA ILE A 262 22.99 28.96 -12.11
C ILE A 262 23.60 30.17 -11.38
N ASP A 263 22.76 31.04 -10.83
CA ASP A 263 23.22 32.21 -10.07
C ASP A 263 24.00 31.78 -8.81
N SER A 264 23.52 30.78 -8.07
CA SER A 264 24.22 30.28 -6.88
C SER A 264 25.59 29.64 -7.17
N TRP A 265 25.84 29.14 -8.39
CA TRP A 265 27.14 28.59 -8.79
C TRP A 265 28.09 29.67 -9.32
N ASN A 266 27.56 30.82 -9.75
CA ASN A 266 28.38 31.95 -10.21
C ASN A 266 28.83 32.85 -9.04
N GLU A 267 28.21 32.73 -7.87
CA GLU A 267 28.54 33.47 -6.65
C GLU A 267 29.56 32.76 -5.73
N SER A 268 29.99 31.52 -6.05
CA SER A 268 31.00 30.72 -5.34
C SER A 268 32.33 30.64 -6.07
#